data_AF-A0AAV2PEF0-F1
#
_entry.id   AF-A0AAV2PEF0-F1
#
_cell.length_a   1.000
_cell.length_b   1.000
_cell.length_c   1.000
_cell.angle_alpha   90.00
_cell.angle_beta   90.00
_cell.angle_gamma   90.00
#
_symmetry.space_group_name_H-M   'P 1'
#
loop_
_entity.id
_entity.type
_entity.pdbx_description
1 polymer ?
#
loop_
_entity_poly.entity_id
_entity_poly.type
_entity_poly.pdbx_seq_one_letter_code
_entity_poly.pdbx_strand_id
1 'polypeptide(L)'
;MAESEDTAKTSLVKSAKQKEKIYAAVFLSAVTSISALAGFARAVGVARKQDPKYFGEGLSGVKGVNETGASLAIRALGWGSLCAITGCGLFFYGIWKISGATNAEEFRFKMGSLLPKIPKNNPPQSRTEFEGLTDLLMYISEDWGRNKEE
;
A
#
# COMPACT_ATOMS: atom_id res chain seq x y z
N MET A 1 -44.00 -6.32 14.91
CA MET A 1 -43.81 -5.37 13.80
C MET A 1 -42.52 -4.53 13.92
N ALA A 2 -41.89 -4.41 15.10
CA ALA A 2 -40.65 -3.64 15.29
C ALA A 2 -39.37 -4.25 14.68
N GLU A 3 -39.33 -5.57 14.41
CA GLU A 3 -38.12 -6.27 13.94
C GLU A 3 -37.84 -6.06 12.42
N SER A 4 -38.88 -5.69 11.65
CA SER A 4 -38.76 -5.43 10.21
C SER A 4 -38.22 -4.03 9.91
N GLU A 5 -38.42 -3.07 10.81
CA GLU A 5 -37.88 -1.72 10.66
C GLU A 5 -36.38 -1.64 10.97
N ASP A 6 -35.89 -2.42 11.93
CA ASP A 6 -34.49 -2.42 12.35
C ASP A 6 -33.57 -3.11 11.33
N THR A 7 -34.07 -4.19 10.71
CA THR A 7 -33.39 -4.91 9.62
C THR A 7 -33.31 -4.09 8.33
N ALA A 8 -34.34 -3.28 8.02
CA ALA A 8 -34.32 -2.33 6.91
C ALA A 8 -33.38 -1.14 7.16
N LYS A 9 -33.37 -0.58 8.37
CA LYS A 9 -32.46 0.53 8.74
C LYS A 9 -31.00 0.07 8.75
N THR A 10 -30.73 -1.13 9.25
CA THR A 10 -29.39 -1.73 9.26
C THR A 10 -28.85 -2.01 7.87
N SER A 11 -29.69 -2.48 6.93
CA SER A 11 -29.29 -2.76 5.55
C SER A 11 -29.04 -1.49 4.72
N LEU A 12 -29.79 -0.42 4.96
CA LEU A 12 -29.57 0.89 4.34
C LEU A 12 -28.29 1.57 4.85
N VAL A 13 -28.05 1.54 6.17
CA VAL A 13 -26.82 2.08 6.78
C VAL A 13 -25.57 1.30 6.32
N LYS A 14 -25.69 -0.03 6.20
CA LYS A 14 -24.61 -0.89 5.68
C LYS A 14 -24.34 -0.60 4.19
N SER A 15 -25.38 -0.33 3.40
CA SER A 15 -25.26 0.07 1.99
C SER A 15 -24.67 1.47 1.81
N ALA A 16 -25.02 2.42 2.67
CA ALA A 16 -24.45 3.77 2.65
C ALA A 16 -22.96 3.75 3.02
N LYS A 17 -22.58 3.07 4.12
CA LYS A 17 -21.17 2.88 4.50
C LYS A 17 -20.36 2.11 3.44
N GLN A 18 -20.97 1.14 2.75
CA GLN A 18 -20.34 0.45 1.61
C GLN A 18 -20.05 1.42 0.48
N LYS A 19 -21.01 2.27 0.10
CA LYS A 19 -20.83 3.29 -0.94
C LYS A 19 -19.70 4.25 -0.58
N GLU A 20 -19.68 4.79 0.65
CA GLU A 20 -18.60 5.68 1.11
C GLU A 20 -17.22 5.01 1.06
N LYS A 21 -17.11 3.75 1.50
CA LYS A 21 -15.87 2.97 1.40
C LYS A 21 -15.45 2.74 -0.05
N ILE A 22 -16.39 2.51 -0.95
CA ILE A 22 -16.13 2.37 -2.39
C ILE A 22 -15.62 3.69 -2.97
N TYR A 23 -16.27 4.82 -2.64
CA TYR A 23 -15.79 6.15 -3.07
C TYR A 23 -14.40 6.46 -2.53
N ALA A 24 -14.13 6.17 -1.26
CA ALA A 24 -12.81 6.35 -0.66
C ALA A 24 -11.75 5.44 -1.33
N ALA A 25 -12.08 4.19 -1.62
CA ALA A 25 -11.19 3.26 -2.31
C ALA A 25 -10.88 3.69 -3.75
N VAL A 26 -11.90 4.16 -4.48
CA VAL A 26 -11.72 4.70 -5.84
C VAL A 26 -10.85 5.96 -5.80
N PHE A 27 -11.09 6.87 -4.86
CA PHE A 27 -10.28 8.07 -4.71
C PHE A 27 -8.82 7.75 -4.36
N LEU A 28 -8.58 6.87 -3.39
CA LEU A 28 -7.23 6.46 -2.99
C LEU A 28 -6.49 5.71 -4.10
N SER A 29 -7.17 4.83 -4.85
CA SER A 29 -6.54 4.13 -5.97
C SER A 29 -6.22 5.08 -7.14
N ALA A 30 -7.09 6.05 -7.42
CA ALA A 30 -6.81 7.11 -8.39
C ALA A 30 -5.60 7.97 -7.98
N VAL A 31 -5.55 8.47 -6.74
CA VAL A 31 -4.42 9.31 -6.32
C VAL A 31 -3.11 8.53 -6.27
N THR A 32 -3.16 7.26 -5.87
CA THR A 32 -2.00 6.37 -5.82
C THR A 32 -1.47 6.07 -7.22
N SER A 33 -2.37 5.76 -8.17
CA SER A 33 -1.97 5.48 -9.56
C SER A 33 -1.35 6.72 -10.23
N ILE A 34 -1.95 7.90 -10.03
CA ILE A 34 -1.39 9.17 -10.54
C ILE A 34 -0.02 9.45 -9.91
N SER A 35 0.13 9.25 -8.60
CA SER A 35 1.39 9.45 -7.89
C SER A 35 2.49 8.50 -8.38
N ALA A 36 2.18 7.22 -8.52
CA ALA A 36 3.11 6.22 -9.01
C ALA A 36 3.55 6.53 -10.45
N LEU A 37 2.62 6.91 -11.33
CA LEU A 37 2.90 7.22 -12.73
C LEU A 37 3.72 8.52 -12.86
N ALA A 38 3.39 9.54 -12.07
CA ALA A 38 4.15 10.79 -12.03
C ALA A 38 5.57 10.59 -11.47
N GLY A 39 5.72 9.82 -10.39
CA GLY A 39 7.02 9.49 -9.79
C GLY A 39 7.89 8.66 -10.73
N PHE A 40 7.30 7.67 -11.40
CA PHE A 40 7.99 6.85 -12.39
C PHE A 40 8.40 7.67 -13.63
N ALA A 41 7.50 8.50 -14.16
CA ALA A 41 7.81 9.38 -15.29
C ALA A 41 8.93 10.38 -14.96
N ARG A 42 8.92 10.95 -13.75
CA ARG A 42 10.02 11.79 -13.24
C ARG A 42 11.33 11.02 -13.18
N ALA A 43 11.34 9.81 -12.62
CA ALA A 43 12.54 8.98 -12.51
C ALA A 43 13.12 8.63 -13.89
N VAL A 44 12.26 8.23 -14.85
CA VAL A 44 12.66 7.96 -16.24
C VAL A 44 13.18 9.22 -16.92
N GLY A 45 12.55 10.38 -16.69
CA GLY A 45 13.01 11.66 -17.22
C GLY A 45 14.38 12.10 -16.69
N VAL A 46 14.66 11.85 -15.41
CA VAL A 46 15.98 12.11 -14.81
C VAL A 46 17.03 11.17 -15.40
N ALA A 47 16.72 9.87 -15.50
CA ALA A 47 17.61 8.89 -16.13
C ALA A 47 17.90 9.24 -17.61
N ARG A 48 16.88 9.70 -18.35
CA ARG A 48 17.02 10.21 -19.74
C ARG A 48 17.95 11.40 -19.86
N LYS A 49 17.95 12.32 -18.89
CA LYS A 49 18.84 13.48 -18.88
C LYS A 49 20.29 13.12 -18.54
N GLN A 50 20.49 12.06 -17.78
CA GLN A 50 21.83 11.58 -17.40
C GLN A 50 22.56 10.96 -18.59
N ASP A 51 21.85 10.18 -19.43
CA ASP A 51 22.45 9.48 -20.58
C ASP A 51 21.65 9.64 -21.89
N PRO A 52 21.48 10.87 -22.43
CA PRO A 52 20.55 11.15 -23.54
C PRO A 52 20.89 10.40 -24.84
N LYS A 53 22.18 10.17 -25.12
CA LYS A 53 22.65 9.49 -26.35
C LYS A 53 22.31 7.99 -26.34
N TYR A 54 22.71 7.29 -25.27
CA TYR A 54 22.50 5.85 -25.12
C TYR A 54 21.04 5.48 -24.83
N PHE A 55 20.32 6.33 -24.10
CA PHE A 55 18.87 6.16 -23.93
C PHE A 55 18.12 6.40 -25.25
N GLY A 56 18.47 7.44 -26.03
CA GLY A 56 17.85 7.75 -27.32
C GLY A 56 17.95 6.61 -28.33
N GLU A 57 19.16 6.13 -28.60
CA GLU A 57 19.41 4.92 -29.40
C GLU A 57 18.74 3.67 -28.79
N GLY A 58 18.62 3.62 -27.46
CA GLY A 58 17.92 2.58 -26.73
C GLY A 58 16.39 2.51 -26.95
N LEU A 59 15.77 3.60 -27.41
CA LEU A 59 14.31 3.70 -27.64
C LEU A 59 13.97 3.68 -29.13
N SER A 60 14.83 4.27 -29.97
CA SER A 60 14.75 4.25 -31.42
C SER A 60 15.32 2.93 -31.93
N GLY A 61 14.51 1.86 -31.89
CA GLY A 61 14.87 0.58 -32.49
C GLY A 61 15.18 0.75 -33.98
N VAL A 62 16.47 0.75 -34.35
CA VAL A 62 16.88 0.55 -35.73
C VAL A 62 16.45 -0.85 -36.12
N LYS A 63 15.47 -0.90 -37.01
CA LYS A 63 14.90 -2.11 -37.61
C LYS A 63 15.98 -2.85 -38.39
N GLY A 64 16.76 -3.71 -37.72
CA GLY A 64 17.74 -4.57 -38.39
C GLY A 64 18.93 -5.06 -37.56
N VAL A 65 19.23 -4.49 -36.39
CA VAL A 65 20.29 -4.96 -35.50
C VAL A 65 19.70 -5.11 -34.09
N ASN A 66 20.01 -6.22 -33.43
CA ASN A 66 19.55 -6.67 -32.11
C ASN A 66 18.91 -5.59 -31.21
N GLU A 67 17.73 -5.90 -30.65
CA GLU A 67 16.99 -5.03 -29.72
C GLU A 67 17.92 -4.35 -28.70
N THR A 68 17.89 -3.02 -28.67
CA THR A 68 18.79 -2.24 -27.81
C THR A 68 18.41 -2.44 -26.33
N GLY A 69 19.41 -2.47 -25.45
CA GLY A 69 19.25 -2.89 -24.04
C GLY A 69 18.19 -2.12 -23.24
N ALA A 70 17.89 -0.87 -23.61
CA ALA A 70 16.83 -0.09 -22.97
C ALA A 70 15.41 -0.54 -23.37
N SER A 71 15.20 -0.93 -24.64
CA SER A 71 13.94 -1.52 -25.09
C SER A 71 13.71 -2.89 -24.43
N LEU A 72 14.78 -3.68 -24.28
CA LEU A 72 14.76 -4.95 -23.57
C LEU A 72 14.44 -4.75 -22.07
N ALA A 73 15.06 -3.75 -21.43
CA ALA A 73 14.83 -3.41 -20.02
C ALA A 73 13.40 -2.93 -19.75
N ILE A 74 12.81 -2.10 -20.62
CA ILE A 74 11.42 -1.64 -20.46
C ILE A 74 10.44 -2.82 -20.56
N ARG A 75 10.67 -3.75 -21.50
CA ARG A 75 9.83 -4.93 -21.66
C ARG A 75 9.98 -5.90 -20.49
N ALA A 76 11.21 -6.12 -20.03
CA ALA A 76 11.50 -6.93 -18.84
C ALA A 76 10.89 -6.33 -17.57
N LEU A 77 10.98 -5.01 -17.40
CA LEU A 77 10.37 -4.28 -16.28
C LEU A 77 8.84 -4.37 -16.32
N GLY A 78 8.25 -4.27 -17.51
CA GLY A 78 6.80 -4.42 -17.72
C GLY A 78 6.31 -5.81 -17.36
N TRP A 79 6.88 -6.87 -17.97
CA TRP A 79 6.51 -8.26 -17.66
C TRP A 79 6.82 -8.62 -16.21
N GLY A 80 7.94 -8.18 -15.66
CA GLY A 80 8.31 -8.40 -14.26
C GLY A 80 7.32 -7.77 -13.29
N SER A 81 6.90 -6.52 -13.52
CA SER A 81 5.91 -5.84 -12.66
C SER A 81 4.54 -6.51 -12.73
N LEU A 82 4.10 -6.93 -13.92
CA LEU A 82 2.85 -7.68 -14.09
C LEU A 82 2.91 -9.03 -13.35
N CYS A 83 3.98 -9.79 -13.55
CA CYS A 83 4.19 -11.06 -12.84
C CYS A 83 4.27 -10.88 -11.33
N ALA A 84 4.89 -9.80 -10.83
CA ALA A 84 4.96 -9.50 -9.40
C ALA A 84 3.58 -9.15 -8.82
N ILE A 85 2.80 -8.30 -9.49
CA ILE A 85 1.45 -7.93 -9.04
C ILE A 85 0.54 -9.16 -9.04
N THR A 86 0.54 -9.93 -10.13
CA THR A 86 -0.27 -11.15 -10.23
C THR A 86 0.19 -12.21 -9.23
N GLY A 87 1.50 -12.42 -9.08
CA GLY A 87 2.07 -13.41 -8.16
C GLY A 87 1.79 -13.08 -6.69
N CYS A 88 2.06 -11.84 -6.27
CA CYS A 88 1.74 -11.39 -4.92
C CYS A 88 0.23 -11.44 -4.66
N GLY A 89 -0.60 -10.99 -5.61
CA GLY A 89 -2.05 -11.05 -5.49
C GLY A 89 -2.56 -12.48 -5.31
N LEU A 90 -2.07 -13.42 -6.12
CA LEU A 90 -2.45 -14.83 -6.04
C LEU A 90 -1.92 -15.50 -4.78
N PHE A 91 -0.72 -15.14 -4.32
CA PHE A 91 -0.12 -15.65 -3.09
C PHE A 91 -0.90 -15.20 -1.85
N PHE A 92 -1.21 -13.89 -1.73
CA PHE A 92 -2.04 -13.37 -0.64
C PHE A 92 -3.47 -13.91 -0.70
N TYR A 93 -4.03 -14.07 -1.90
CA TYR A 93 -5.33 -14.73 -2.08
C TYR A 93 -5.27 -16.21 -1.67
N GLY A 94 -4.18 -16.91 -1.95
CA GLY A 94 -3.93 -18.28 -1.51
C GLY A 94 -3.88 -18.39 0.01
N ILE A 95 -3.16 -17.49 0.69
CA ILE A 95 -3.14 -17.40 2.15
C ILE A 95 -4.55 -17.13 2.70
N TRP A 96 -5.31 -16.24 2.06
CA TRP A 96 -6.71 -15.99 2.44
C TRP A 96 -7.59 -17.23 2.26
N LYS A 97 -7.44 -17.97 1.15
CA LYS A 97 -8.17 -19.21 0.89
C LYS A 97 -7.83 -20.33 1.88
N ILE A 98 -6.58 -20.44 2.30
CA ILE A 98 -6.13 -21.44 3.28
C ILE A 98 -6.55 -21.03 4.70
N SER A 99 -6.60 -19.72 5.00
CA SER A 99 -6.97 -19.23 6.32
C SER A 99 -8.44 -19.45 6.69
N GLY A 100 -9.31 -19.80 5.74
CA GLY A 100 -10.74 -20.11 5.98
C GLY A 100 -11.57 -18.93 6.50
N ALA A 101 -10.99 -17.73 6.59
CA ALA A 101 -11.65 -16.53 7.08
C ALA A 101 -12.49 -15.92 5.96
N THR A 102 -13.80 -15.82 6.17
CA THR A 102 -14.72 -15.23 5.19
C THR A 102 -14.70 -13.69 5.22
N ASN A 103 -14.11 -13.12 6.28
CA ASN A 103 -14.05 -11.68 6.51
C ASN A 103 -12.68 -11.27 7.05
N ALA A 104 -12.24 -10.05 6.72
CA ALA A 104 -10.96 -9.50 7.18
C ALA A 104 -10.89 -9.38 8.72
N GLU A 105 -12.04 -9.22 9.36
CA GLU A 105 -12.18 -9.16 10.82
C GLU A 105 -11.95 -10.54 11.46
N GLU A 106 -12.46 -11.60 10.82
CA GLU A 106 -12.28 -12.98 11.26
C GLU A 106 -10.83 -13.46 11.07
N PHE A 107 -10.19 -13.03 9.98
CA PHE A 107 -8.76 -13.24 9.74
C PHE A 107 -7.91 -12.56 10.81
N ARG A 108 -8.17 -11.28 11.10
CA ARG A 108 -7.49 -10.54 12.16
C ARG A 108 -7.68 -11.19 13.53
N PHE A 109 -8.86 -11.69 13.83
CA PHE A 109 -9.14 -12.34 15.11
C PHE A 109 -8.42 -13.69 15.23
N LYS A 110 -8.48 -14.54 14.19
CA LYS A 110 -7.78 -15.84 14.18
C LYS A 110 -6.26 -15.68 14.21
N MET A 111 -5.69 -14.79 13.41
CA MET A 111 -4.25 -14.51 13.47
C MET A 111 -3.84 -13.81 14.77
N GLY A 112 -4.70 -12.93 15.30
CA GLY A 112 -4.49 -12.32 16.62
C GLY A 112 -4.52 -13.33 17.77
N SER A 113 -5.27 -14.42 17.64
CA SER A 113 -5.33 -15.50 18.63
C SER A 113 -4.17 -16.50 18.53
N LEU A 114 -3.58 -16.64 17.34
CA LEU A 114 -2.40 -17.48 17.10
C LEU A 114 -1.11 -16.84 17.61
N LEU A 115 -1.07 -15.51 17.68
CA LEU A 115 0.08 -14.77 18.21
C LEU A 115 0.00 -14.71 19.74
N PRO A 116 1.10 -15.00 20.46
CA PRO A 116 1.13 -14.85 21.90
C PRO A 116 0.82 -13.39 22.26
N LYS A 117 -0.19 -13.21 23.12
CA LYS A 117 -0.66 -11.88 23.53
C LYS A 117 0.46 -11.22 24.32
N ILE A 118 1.09 -10.18 23.75
CA ILE A 118 2.11 -9.41 24.46
C ILE A 118 1.43 -8.80 25.69
N PRO A 119 1.90 -9.10 26.91
CA PRO A 119 1.34 -8.52 28.12
C PRO A 119 1.53 -7.01 28.06
N LYS A 120 0.45 -6.25 28.24
CA LYS A 120 0.54 -4.80 28.41
C LYS A 120 1.22 -4.52 29.74
N ASN A 121 2.28 -3.71 29.70
CA ASN A 121 3.03 -3.35 30.89
C ASN A 121 2.21 -2.33 31.70
N ASN A 122 1.78 -2.71 32.90
CA ASN A 122 1.18 -1.79 33.88
C ASN A 122 2.08 -1.79 35.12
N PRO A 123 2.86 -0.72 35.41
CA PRO A 123 2.91 0.59 34.74
C PRO A 123 3.75 0.57 33.44
N PRO A 124 3.47 1.44 32.46
CA PRO A 124 4.19 1.48 31.18
C PRO A 124 5.66 1.87 31.39
N GLN A 125 6.57 0.94 31.12
CA GLN A 125 8.01 1.10 31.39
C GLN A 125 8.83 1.27 30.10
N SER A 126 8.18 1.25 28.93
CA SER A 126 8.82 1.42 27.61
C SER A 126 8.01 2.31 26.67
N ARG A 127 8.68 3.29 26.05
CA ARG A 127 8.13 4.32 25.14
C ARG A 127 7.80 3.79 23.71
N THR A 128 7.52 2.49 23.56
CA THR A 128 7.16 1.88 22.26
C THR A 128 5.65 1.81 22.03
N GLU A 129 4.86 2.19 23.02
CA GLU A 129 3.40 2.29 22.96
C GLU A 129 2.98 3.76 22.89
N PHE A 130 2.96 4.31 21.68
CA PHE A 130 2.37 5.63 21.43
C PHE A 130 0.85 5.50 21.27
N GLU A 131 0.07 6.41 21.86
CA GLU A 131 -1.40 6.40 21.73
C GLU A 131 -1.87 6.67 20.28
N GLY A 132 -1.01 7.32 19.49
CA GLY A 132 -1.24 7.55 18.06
C GLY A 132 -0.13 8.36 17.42
N LEU A 133 -0.33 8.71 16.15
CA LEU A 133 0.63 9.53 15.40
C LEU A 133 0.84 10.91 16.04
N THR A 134 -0.21 11.49 16.63
CA THR A 134 -0.13 12.77 17.35
C THR A 134 0.81 12.70 18.54
N ASP A 135 0.72 11.61 19.32
CA ASP A 135 1.58 11.36 20.50
C ASP A 135 3.03 11.08 20.07
N LEU A 136 3.22 10.33 18.99
CA LEU A 136 4.54 10.12 18.37
C LEU A 136 5.15 11.44 17.89
N LEU A 137 4.39 12.26 17.17
CA LEU A 137 4.87 13.55 16.65
C LEU A 137 5.17 14.53 17.78
N MET A 138 4.34 14.54 18.82
CA MET A 138 4.56 15.34 20.02
C MET A 138 5.85 14.91 20.72
N TYR A 139 6.08 13.61 20.88
CA TYR A 139 7.34 13.10 21.41
C TYR A 139 8.55 13.54 20.57
N ILE A 140 8.53 13.33 19.25
CA ILE A 140 9.64 13.72 18.38
C ILE A 140 9.87 15.23 18.48
N SER A 141 8.81 16.04 18.54
CA SER A 141 8.95 17.49 18.67
C SER A 141 9.60 17.91 20.00
N GLU A 142 9.28 17.21 21.09
CA GLU A 142 9.79 17.51 22.43
C GLU A 142 11.23 16.99 22.62
N ASP A 143 11.56 15.84 22.03
CA ASP A 143 12.92 15.28 22.03
C ASP A 143 13.87 16.10 21.14
N TRP A 144 13.39 16.62 20.01
CA TRP A 144 14.15 17.56 19.16
C TRP A 144 14.35 18.93 19.80
N GLY A 145 13.43 19.38 20.67
CA GLY A 145 13.54 20.64 21.39
C GLY A 145 14.63 20.61 22.47
N ARG A 146 14.73 19.51 23.23
CA ARG A 146 15.69 19.36 24.32
C ARG A 146 17.15 19.24 23.87
N ASN A 147 17.40 18.69 22.69
CA ASN A 147 18.77 18.55 22.15
C ASN A 147 19.40 19.86 21.64
N LYS A 148 18.70 21.00 21.72
CA LYS A 148 19.23 22.33 21.36
C LYS A 148 19.56 23.22 22.56
N GLU A 149 19.21 22.80 23.78
CA GLU A 149 19.39 23.59 25.01
C GLU A 149 20.53 23.07 25.90
N GLU A 150 21.32 22.09 25.43
CA GLU A 150 22.60 21.67 26.02
C GLU A 150 23.81 22.10 25.16
#